data_AF-A0A3D0NDK8-F1
#
_entry.id   AF-A0A3D0NDK8-F1
#
_cell.length_a   1.000
_cell.length_b   1.000
_cell.length_c   1.000
_cell.angle_alpha   90.00
_cell.angle_beta   90.00
_cell.angle_gamma   90.00
#
_symmetry.space_group_name_H-M   'P 1'
#
loop_
_entity.id
_entity.type
_entity.pdbx_description
1 polymer ?
#
loop_
_entity_poly.entity_id
_entity_poly.type
_entity_poly.pdbx_seq_one_letter_code
_entity_poly.pdbx_strand_id
1 'polypeptide(L)'
;MTTSNNTASARTIAIGDIHGCADELEQLLQLIQPTADDTLVFLGDYIDRGPDSQRVINTVIGLRETCEVVTLVGNHEIMLLDAIQQ
;
A
#
# COMPACT_ATOMS: atom_id res chain seq x y z
N MET A 1 -29.98 -7.47 24.49
CA MET A 1 -28.51 -7.57 24.56
C MET A 1 -28.08 -8.58 23.52
N THR A 2 -27.69 -8.10 22.35
CA THR A 2 -27.16 -8.91 21.24
C THR A 2 -25.82 -8.29 20.86
N THR A 3 -24.76 -8.71 21.55
CA THR A 3 -23.38 -8.42 21.14
C THR A 3 -23.06 -9.32 19.96
N SER A 4 -23.27 -8.82 18.75
CA SER A 4 -22.70 -9.45 17.55
C SER A 4 -21.20 -9.19 17.56
N ASN A 5 -20.44 -10.11 18.13
CA ASN A 5 -18.97 -10.09 18.03
C ASN A 5 -18.62 -10.37 16.56
N ASN A 6 -18.48 -9.31 15.78
CA ASN A 6 -17.84 -9.39 14.47
C ASN A 6 -16.32 -9.42 14.73
N THR A 7 -15.78 -10.59 15.06
CA THR A 7 -14.34 -10.81 15.02
C THR A 7 -13.94 -10.81 13.54
N ALA A 8 -13.59 -9.63 13.00
CA ALA A 8 -12.96 -9.56 11.69
C ALA A 8 -11.72 -10.46 11.74
N SER A 9 -11.70 -11.50 10.92
CA SER A 9 -10.52 -12.35 10.79
C SER A 9 -9.41 -11.52 10.18
N ALA A 10 -8.21 -11.55 10.76
CA ALA A 10 -7.02 -10.96 10.16
C ALA A 10 -6.89 -11.39 8.69
N ARG A 11 -6.78 -10.41 7.77
CA ARG A 11 -6.62 -10.66 6.33
C ARG A 11 -5.21 -10.28 5.91
N THR A 12 -4.62 -11.09 5.04
CA THR A 12 -3.45 -10.67 4.26
C THR A 12 -3.92 -10.26 2.87
N ILE A 13 -3.66 -9.01 2.49
CA ILE A 13 -4.09 -8.44 1.20
C ILE A 13 -2.84 -8.06 0.43
N ALA A 14 -2.62 -8.70 -0.72
CA ALA A 14 -1.54 -8.37 -1.63
C ALA A 14 -2.01 -7.34 -2.67
N ILE A 15 -1.26 -6.25 -2.82
CA ILE A 15 -1.50 -5.16 -3.76
C ILE A 15 -0.36 -5.17 -4.78
N GLY A 16 -0.71 -5.32 -6.06
CA GLY A 16 0.24 -5.31 -7.18
C GLY A 16 0.71 -3.91 -7.56
N ASP A 17 1.30 -3.82 -8.75
CA ASP A 17 1.96 -2.62 -9.29
C ASP A 17 1.03 -1.41 -9.33
N ILE A 18 1.49 -0.26 -8.82
CA ILE A 18 0.68 0.98 -8.72
C ILE A 18 1.08 1.97 -9.80
N HIS A 19 2.35 2.05 -10.18
CA HIS A 19 2.86 2.94 -11.24
C HIS A 19 2.35 4.39 -11.14
N GLY A 20 2.40 5.00 -9.95
CA GLY A 20 2.00 6.40 -9.74
C GLY A 20 0.49 6.69 -9.84
N CYS A 21 -0.37 5.68 -9.90
CA CYS A 21 -1.83 5.79 -9.94
C CYS A 21 -2.45 5.96 -8.54
N ALA A 22 -2.31 7.16 -7.97
CA ALA A 22 -2.75 7.46 -6.61
C ALA A 22 -4.29 7.40 -6.42
N ASP A 23 -5.06 7.82 -7.41
CA ASP A 23 -6.53 7.81 -7.35
C ASP A 23 -7.08 6.37 -7.26
N GLU A 24 -6.49 5.45 -8.01
CA GLU A 24 -6.84 4.03 -8.03
C GLU A 24 -6.45 3.33 -6.73
N LEU A 25 -5.29 3.66 -6.17
CA LEU A 25 -4.87 3.17 -4.86
C LEU A 25 -5.87 3.62 -3.77
N GLU A 26 -6.25 4.90 -3.75
CA GLU A 26 -7.20 5.41 -2.77
C GLU A 26 -8.59 4.77 -2.91
N GLN A 27 -9.07 4.57 -4.14
CA GLN A 27 -10.31 3.86 -4.39
C GLN A 27 -10.25 2.40 -3.90
N LEU A 28 -9.15 1.70 -4.15
CA LEU A 28 -8.93 0.35 -3.65
C LEU A 28 -8.98 0.32 -2.12
N LEU A 29 -8.30 1.25 -1.45
CA LEU A 29 -8.29 1.35 0.02
C LEU A 29 -9.68 1.63 0.59
N GLN A 30 -10.49 2.46 -0.08
CA GLN A 30 -11.88 2.70 0.31
C GLN A 30 -12.78 1.46 0.17
N LEU A 31 -12.47 0.58 -0.80
CA LEU A 31 -13.20 -0.66 -1.00
C LEU A 31 -12.83 -1.72 0.03
N ILE A 32 -11.53 -1.91 0.31
CA ILE A 32 -11.07 -2.98 1.20
C ILE A 32 -11.14 -2.62 2.69
N GLN A 33 -11.13 -1.31 3.00
CA GLN A 33 -11.16 -0.72 4.34
C GLN A 33 -10.23 -1.47 5.32
N PRO A 34 -8.91 -1.28 5.19
CA PRO A 34 -7.96 -1.99 6.03
C PRO A 34 -8.15 -1.62 7.50
N THR A 35 -8.03 -2.64 8.35
CA THR A 35 -8.17 -2.56 9.80
C THR A 35 -6.84 -2.88 10.47
N ALA A 36 -6.72 -2.61 11.77
CA ALA A 36 -5.49 -2.85 12.52
C ALA A 36 -5.02 -4.31 12.54
N ASP A 37 -5.93 -5.26 12.33
CA ASP A 37 -5.62 -6.69 12.28
C ASP A 37 -5.21 -7.18 10.88
N ASP A 38 -5.30 -6.32 9.85
CA ASP A 38 -4.93 -6.66 8.49
C ASP A 38 -3.44 -6.47 8.22
N THR A 39 -2.93 -7.22 7.23
CA THR A 39 -1.59 -7.04 6.67
C THR A 39 -1.70 -6.69 5.19
N LEU A 40 -1.20 -5.52 4.81
CA LEU A 40 -1.09 -5.09 3.42
C LEU A 40 0.31 -5.42 2.90
N VAL A 41 0.39 -6.17 1.80
CA VAL A 41 1.64 -6.53 1.13
C VAL A 41 1.70 -5.85 -0.23
N PHE A 42 2.57 -4.85 -0.38
CA PHE A 42 2.80 -4.19 -1.65
C PHE A 42 3.96 -4.87 -2.40
N LEU A 43 3.71 -5.23 -3.66
CA LEU A 43 4.61 -6.09 -4.43
C LEU A 43 5.74 -5.35 -5.17
N GLY A 44 5.75 -4.02 -5.17
CA GLY A 44 6.77 -3.19 -5.84
C GLY A 44 6.16 -2.25 -6.89
N ASP A 45 7.01 -1.57 -7.65
CA ASP A 45 6.64 -0.67 -8.76
C ASP A 45 5.57 0.36 -8.36
N TYR A 46 5.86 1.06 -7.25
CA TYR A 46 5.02 2.15 -6.74
C TYR A 46 5.12 3.38 -7.65
N ILE A 47 6.30 3.57 -8.22
CA ILE A 47 6.68 4.73 -9.01
C ILE A 47 6.71 4.37 -10.51
N ASP A 48 6.86 5.41 -11.33
CA ASP A 48 7.01 5.37 -12.79
C ASP A 48 5.68 5.42 -13.59
N ARG A 49 5.70 6.08 -14.76
CA ARG A 49 4.60 6.33 -15.71
C ARG A 49 3.33 7.08 -15.24
N GLY A 50 2.98 7.03 -13.97
CA GLY A 50 1.77 7.69 -13.44
C GLY A 50 1.95 9.18 -13.15
N PRO A 51 0.83 9.90 -12.96
CA PRO A 51 0.83 11.35 -12.75
C PRO A 51 1.28 11.78 -11.35
N ASP A 52 1.21 10.91 -10.33
CA ASP A 52 1.40 11.31 -8.92
C ASP A 52 2.06 10.24 -8.04
N SER A 53 3.29 9.86 -8.38
CA SER A 53 4.10 8.92 -7.58
C SER A 53 4.34 9.39 -6.15
N GLN A 54 4.41 10.71 -5.90
CA GLN A 54 4.62 11.24 -4.55
C GLN A 54 3.45 10.92 -3.64
N ARG A 55 2.21 11.10 -4.13
CA ARG A 55 1.01 10.80 -3.35
C ARG A 55 0.87 9.31 -3.06
N VAL A 56 1.21 8.44 -4.02
CA VAL A 56 1.28 6.98 -3.79
C VAL A 56 2.19 6.65 -2.60
N ILE A 57 3.41 7.15 -2.59
CA ILE A 57 4.38 6.88 -1.53
C ILE A 57 3.88 7.42 -0.18
N ASN A 58 3.34 8.63 -0.15
CA ASN A 58 2.77 9.21 1.09
C ASN A 58 1.62 8.36 1.63
N THR A 59 0.74 7.86 0.76
CA THR A 59 -0.37 6.97 1.14
C THR A 59 0.14 5.66 1.72
N VAL A 60 1.11 5.01 1.06
CA VAL A 60 1.71 3.75 1.55
C VAL A 60 2.39 3.95 2.92
N ILE A 61 3.09 5.07 3.12
CA ILE A 61 3.69 5.41 4.41
C ILE A 61 2.62 5.61 5.48
N GLY A 62 1.56 6.37 5.19
CA GLY A 62 0.47 6.65 6.14
C GLY A 62 -0.30 5.40 6.58
N LEU A 63 -0.43 4.39 5.72
CA LEU A 63 -1.10 3.13 6.05
C LEU A 63 -0.43 2.36 7.22
N ARG A 64 0.86 2.62 7.48
CA ARG A 64 1.58 2.04 8.62
C ARG A 64 1.03 2.50 9.97
N GLU A 65 0.30 3.61 10.02
CA GLU A 65 -0.39 4.07 11.24
C GLU A 65 -1.70 3.31 11.48
N THR A 66 -2.22 2.64 10.45
CA THR A 66 -3.52 1.95 10.49
C THR A 66 -3.37 0.43 10.65
N CYS A 67 -2.42 -0.19 9.97
CA CYS A 67 -2.29 -1.64 9.88
C CYS A 67 -0.84 -2.07 9.60
N GLU A 68 -0.57 -3.37 9.61
CA GLU A 68 0.74 -3.88 9.23
C GLU A 68 0.96 -3.71 7.72
N VAL A 69 2.06 -3.08 7.33
CA VAL A 69 2.38 -2.83 5.92
C VAL A 69 3.75 -3.40 5.58
N VAL A 70 3.75 -4.39 4.69
CA VAL A 70 4.94 -5.00 4.09
C VAL A 70 5.15 -4.39 2.71
N THR A 71 6.27 -3.70 2.53
CA THR A 71 6.67 -3.14 1.24
C THR A 71 7.82 -3.94 0.66
N LEU A 72 7.61 -4.57 -0.49
CA LEU A 72 8.69 -5.15 -1.29
C LEU A 72 9.30 -4.06 -2.16
N VAL A 73 10.62 -4.13 -2.34
CA VAL A 73 11.37 -3.22 -3.21
C VAL A 73 11.30 -3.79 -4.63
N GLY A 74 10.68 -3.03 -5.55
CA GLY A 74 10.64 -3.37 -6.96
C GLY A 74 11.95 -3.01 -7.67
N ASN A 75 12.09 -3.45 -8.92
CA ASN A 75 13.29 -3.16 -9.71
C ASN A 75 13.45 -1.65 -9.97
N HIS A 76 12.33 -0.91 -10.09
CA HIS A 76 12.34 0.54 -10.30
C HIS A 76 12.85 1.30 -9.05
N GLU A 77 12.53 0.85 -7.84
CA GLU A 77 13.07 1.45 -6.61
C GLU A 77 14.57 1.20 -6.46
N ILE A 78 15.09 0.04 -6.88
CA ILE A 78 16.53 -0.25 -6.90
C ILE A 78 17.24 0.73 -7.86
N MET A 79 16.68 0.92 -9.07
CA MET A 79 17.25 1.87 -10.04
C MET A 79 17.22 3.32 -9.54
N LEU A 80 16.17 3.75 -8.82
CA LEU A 80 16.12 5.08 -8.21
C LEU A 80 17.17 5.24 -7.11
N LEU A 81 17.32 4.27 -6.22
CA LEU A 81 18.32 4.28 -5.15
C LEU A 81 19.75 4.37 -5.72
N ASP A 82 20.04 3.61 -6.78
CA ASP A 82 21.33 3.68 -7.47
C ASP A 82 21.60 5.04 -8.11
N ALA A 83 20.57 5.73 -8.62
CA ALA A 83 20.71 7.04 -9.24
C ALA A 83 20.98 8.18 -8.24
N ILE A 84 20.46 8.08 -7.01
CA ILE A 84 20.65 9.11 -5.95
C ILE A 84 21.88 8.87 -5.06
N GLN A 85 22.51 7.69 -5.17
CA GLN A 85 23.74 7.35 -4.45
C GLN A 85 25.02 7.61 -5.28
N GLN A 86 24.91 8.24 -6.45
CA GLN A 86 26.04 8.75 -7.26
C GLN A 86 26.29 10.24 -7.02
#